data_AF-T2IGZ9-F1
#
_entry.id   AF-T2IGZ9-F1
#
_cell.length_a   1.000
_cell.length_b   1.000
_cell.length_c   1.000
_cell.angle_alpha   90.00
_cell.angle_beta   90.00
_cell.angle_gamma   90.00
#
_symmetry.space_group_name_H-M   'P 1'
#
loop_
_entity.id
_entity.type
_entity.pdbx_description
1 polymer ?
#
loop_
_entity_poly.entity_id
_entity_poly.type
_entity_poly.pdbx_seq_one_letter_code
_entity_poly.pdbx_strand_id
1 'polypeptide(L)'
;MEAITTIATALALGAASGFQSVAEKAVKDSYEALKTSIQRRYKNLNIQPLEKNPNSEARRKVLIEDLSEVKADQNQDILQKSQILIDHIQTLSEAELPKIGVKLEDIKALNLNIQLGNTIIKHHYYIPRNSFLKSIWEQLDSSLQDALALAAVQAKRKGKNHISTNNLFATLRRLNPEPLSNFFKKLPTDALPEPISEDISVDDKIFGKVYSLSPCITTSLTKLSSHIISQKKITSQEVFVDLAKYCRGNAVKRLRTCGVNPKKIDSIVKQLGWSTK
;
A
#
# COMPACT_ATOMS: atom_id res chain seq x y z
N MET A 1 12.83 -1.43 -16.72
CA MET A 1 12.00 -0.56 -17.60
C MET A 1 10.92 0.19 -16.83
N GLU A 2 10.06 -0.46 -16.04
CA GLU A 2 8.98 0.25 -15.33
C GLU A 2 9.45 1.41 -14.42
N ALA A 3 10.55 1.20 -13.69
CA ALA A 3 11.13 2.23 -12.82
C ALA A 3 11.59 3.48 -13.60
N ILE A 4 12.13 3.30 -14.79
CA ILE A 4 12.58 4.40 -15.66
C ILE A 4 11.39 5.16 -16.22
N THR A 5 10.38 4.43 -16.71
CA THR A 5 9.12 5.03 -17.14
C THR A 5 8.49 5.83 -16.00
N THR A 6 8.57 5.33 -14.76
CA THR A 6 8.08 6.04 -13.57
C THR A 6 8.83 7.36 -13.34
N ILE A 7 10.16 7.36 -13.41
CA ILE A 7 10.98 8.58 -13.26
C ILE A 7 10.62 9.60 -14.35
N ALA A 8 10.60 9.19 -15.62
CA ALA A 8 10.28 10.06 -16.75
C ALA A 8 8.86 10.63 -16.64
N THR A 9 7.92 9.84 -16.10
CA THR A 9 6.54 10.28 -15.92
C THR A 9 6.41 11.25 -14.75
N ALA A 10 7.06 11.00 -13.62
CA ALA A 10 7.10 11.92 -12.51
C ALA A 10 7.61 13.30 -12.97
N LEU A 11 8.69 13.33 -13.75
CA LEU A 11 9.24 14.57 -14.31
C LEU A 11 8.27 15.27 -15.27
N ALA A 12 7.59 14.52 -16.13
CA ALA A 12 6.58 15.09 -17.01
C ALA A 12 5.41 15.70 -16.23
N LEU A 13 4.87 14.97 -15.26
CA LEU A 13 3.76 15.45 -14.42
C LEU A 13 4.15 16.69 -13.62
N GLY A 14 5.32 16.67 -12.98
CA GLY A 14 5.82 17.82 -12.22
C GLY A 14 6.05 19.05 -13.10
N ALA A 15 6.60 18.87 -14.31
CA ALA A 15 6.80 19.96 -15.25
C ALA A 15 5.48 20.53 -15.82
N ALA A 16 4.43 19.69 -15.90
CA ALA A 16 3.14 20.07 -16.46
C ALA A 16 2.22 20.79 -15.45
N SER A 17 2.50 20.71 -14.14
CA SER A 17 1.64 21.16 -13.05
C SER A 17 1.57 22.69 -12.83
N GLY A 18 1.48 23.49 -13.91
CA GLY A 18 1.53 24.97 -13.92
C GLY A 18 1.06 25.67 -12.64
N PHE A 19 1.99 26.38 -11.98
CA PHE A 19 1.93 26.72 -10.56
C PHE A 19 1.23 28.09 -10.22
N GLN A 20 -0.01 28.12 -9.67
CA GLN A 20 -0.68 29.19 -8.88
C GLN A 20 -1.42 28.81 -7.51
N SER A 21 -0.76 28.23 -6.50
CA SER A 21 -1.24 27.24 -5.47
C SER A 21 -0.39 27.19 -4.18
N VAL A 22 -0.96 26.85 -3.00
CA VAL A 22 -0.18 26.41 -1.82
C VAL A 22 0.11 24.91 -1.86
N ALA A 23 -0.82 24.10 -2.41
CA ALA A 23 -0.59 22.68 -2.71
C ALA A 23 0.56 22.48 -3.71
N GLU A 24 0.82 23.49 -4.53
CA GLU A 24 1.91 23.51 -5.49
C GLU A 24 3.28 23.67 -4.90
N LYS A 25 3.42 24.24 -3.70
CA LYS A 25 4.75 24.38 -3.10
C LYS A 25 5.36 22.99 -2.87
N ALA A 26 4.56 22.05 -2.38
CA ALA A 26 5.00 20.67 -2.18
C ALA A 26 5.33 19.97 -3.52
N VAL A 27 4.55 20.19 -4.57
CA VAL A 27 4.81 19.63 -5.91
C VAL A 27 6.08 20.24 -6.50
N LYS A 28 6.23 21.56 -6.42
CA LYS A 28 7.40 22.31 -6.92
C LYS A 28 8.67 21.91 -6.17
N ASP A 29 8.64 21.86 -4.85
CA ASP A 29 9.79 21.47 -4.04
C ASP A 29 10.22 20.04 -4.35
N SER A 30 9.26 19.11 -4.51
CA SER A 30 9.55 17.72 -4.89
C SER A 30 10.06 17.58 -6.32
N TYR A 31 9.52 18.37 -7.26
CA TYR A 31 9.98 18.41 -8.64
C TYR A 31 11.43 18.90 -8.74
N GLU A 32 11.72 20.04 -8.10
CA GLU A 32 13.07 20.60 -8.06
C GLU A 32 14.06 19.68 -7.33
N ALA A 33 13.64 19.02 -6.26
CA ALA A 33 14.46 18.04 -5.55
C ALA A 33 14.83 16.83 -6.44
N LEU A 34 13.86 16.30 -7.19
CA LEU A 34 14.09 15.20 -8.14
C LEU A 34 15.02 15.63 -9.26
N LYS A 35 14.70 16.74 -9.93
CA LYS A 35 15.47 17.33 -11.02
C LYS A 35 16.91 17.59 -10.61
N THR A 36 17.11 18.24 -9.46
CA THR A 36 18.44 18.52 -8.92
C THR A 36 19.22 17.25 -8.61
N SER A 37 18.58 16.22 -8.04
CA SER A 37 19.29 14.96 -7.76
C SER A 37 19.76 14.25 -9.04
N ILE A 38 18.90 14.23 -10.07
CA ILE A 38 19.23 13.68 -11.38
C ILE A 38 20.36 14.47 -12.03
N GLN A 39 20.25 15.79 -12.13
CA GLN A 39 21.26 16.65 -12.78
C GLN A 39 22.61 16.63 -12.06
N ARG A 40 22.61 16.60 -10.72
CA ARG A 40 23.85 16.52 -9.93
C ARG A 40 24.62 15.23 -10.20
N ARG A 41 23.90 14.13 -10.42
CA ARG A 41 24.50 12.80 -10.57
C ARG A 41 24.79 12.42 -12.02
N TYR A 42 23.90 12.81 -12.92
CA TYR A 42 23.97 12.54 -14.35
C TYR A 42 24.09 13.86 -15.10
N LYS A 43 25.30 14.43 -15.09
CA LYS A 43 25.58 15.78 -15.61
C LYS A 43 25.18 15.99 -17.08
N ASN A 44 25.14 14.91 -17.86
CA ASN A 44 24.82 14.95 -19.29
C ASN A 44 23.33 14.72 -19.59
N LEU A 45 22.52 14.38 -18.58
CA LEU A 45 21.11 14.06 -18.77
C LEU A 45 20.29 15.34 -18.87
N ASN A 46 19.59 15.52 -19.99
CA ASN A 46 18.91 16.77 -20.32
C ASN A 46 17.39 16.69 -20.13
N ILE A 47 16.89 17.29 -19.06
CA ILE A 47 15.45 17.31 -18.71
C ILE A 47 14.72 18.49 -19.39
N GLN A 48 15.43 19.53 -19.81
CA GLN A 48 14.87 20.78 -20.34
C GLN A 48 13.94 20.62 -21.55
N PRO A 49 14.22 19.74 -22.53
CA PRO A 49 13.29 19.50 -23.62
C PRO A 49 11.92 19.06 -23.12
N LEU A 50 11.86 18.14 -22.15
CA LEU A 50 10.61 17.69 -21.56
C LEU A 50 9.91 18.84 -20.81
N GLU A 51 10.64 19.65 -20.04
CA GLU A 51 10.07 20.82 -19.34
C GLU A 51 9.37 21.81 -20.27
N LYS A 52 9.93 22.03 -21.47
CA LYS A 52 9.35 22.95 -22.46
C LYS A 52 8.06 22.41 -23.08
N ASN A 53 7.83 21.10 -23.07
CA ASN A 53 6.58 20.48 -23.53
C ASN A 53 6.35 19.15 -22.82
N PRO A 54 5.83 19.19 -21.58
CA PRO A 54 5.72 18.01 -20.71
C PRO A 54 4.78 16.92 -21.25
N ASN A 55 3.87 17.32 -22.14
CA ASN A 55 2.88 16.45 -22.76
C ASN A 55 3.40 15.75 -24.02
N SER A 56 4.60 16.08 -24.49
CA SER A 56 5.19 15.46 -25.67
C SER A 56 5.67 14.03 -25.39
N GLU A 57 4.98 13.04 -25.98
CA GLU A 57 5.39 11.63 -25.90
C GLU A 57 6.81 11.41 -26.45
N ALA A 58 7.16 12.05 -27.57
CA ALA A 58 8.49 11.95 -28.17
C ALA A 58 9.59 12.42 -27.21
N ARG A 59 9.39 13.56 -26.53
CA ARG A 59 10.36 14.05 -25.55
C ARG A 59 10.45 13.17 -24.31
N ARG A 60 9.35 12.53 -23.92
CA ARG A 60 9.32 11.54 -22.84
C ARG A 60 10.10 10.28 -23.20
N LYS A 61 9.99 9.78 -24.43
CA LYS A 61 10.74 8.62 -24.93
C LYS A 61 12.25 8.87 -24.95
N VAL A 62 12.68 10.03 -25.45
CA VAL A 62 14.10 10.44 -25.39
C VAL A 62 14.61 10.43 -23.95
N LEU A 63 13.85 11.01 -23.01
CA LEU A 63 14.26 10.99 -21.60
C LEU A 63 14.32 9.58 -21.01
N ILE A 64 13.42 8.67 -21.41
CA ILE A 64 13.45 7.26 -20.97
C ILE A 64 14.72 6.57 -21.47
N GLU A 65 15.12 6.81 -22.72
CA GLU A 65 16.37 6.29 -23.29
C GLU A 65 17.57 6.82 -22.51
N ASP A 66 17.67 8.13 -22.31
CA ASP A 66 18.76 8.78 -21.56
C ASP A 66 18.85 8.24 -20.11
N LEU A 67 17.71 8.11 -19.42
CA LEU A 67 17.65 7.55 -18.06
C LEU A 67 18.06 6.07 -18.02
N SER A 68 17.80 5.31 -19.09
CA SER A 68 18.18 3.91 -19.23
C SER A 68 19.67 3.74 -19.42
N GLU A 69 20.28 4.58 -20.25
CA GLU A 69 21.71 4.57 -20.51
C GLU A 69 22.51 4.78 -19.21
N VAL A 70 22.04 5.71 -18.35
CA VAL A 70 22.68 6.00 -17.06
C VAL A 70 22.21 5.10 -15.91
N LYS A 71 21.36 4.10 -16.19
CA LYS A 71 20.79 3.16 -15.21
C LYS A 71 20.19 3.87 -13.99
N ALA A 72 19.40 4.91 -14.25
CA ALA A 72 18.79 5.73 -13.19
C ALA A 72 17.87 4.93 -12.26
N ASP A 73 17.33 3.81 -12.73
CA ASP A 73 16.52 2.87 -11.95
C ASP A 73 17.30 2.12 -10.86
N GLN A 74 18.62 2.10 -10.90
CA GLN A 74 19.43 1.53 -9.82
C GLN A 74 19.62 2.50 -8.65
N ASN A 75 19.21 3.76 -8.81
CA ASN A 75 19.37 4.79 -7.80
C ASN A 75 18.10 4.96 -6.95
N GLN A 76 18.17 4.44 -5.74
CA GLN A 76 17.06 4.47 -4.79
C GLN A 76 16.63 5.89 -4.38
N ASP A 77 17.57 6.85 -4.28
CA ASP A 77 17.23 8.25 -3.96
C ASP A 77 16.41 8.90 -5.09
N ILE A 78 16.74 8.58 -6.35
CA ILE A 78 15.99 9.08 -7.51
C ILE A 78 14.59 8.46 -7.56
N LEU A 79 14.49 7.13 -7.41
CA LEU A 79 13.19 6.45 -7.37
C LEU A 79 12.29 6.98 -6.26
N GLN A 80 12.86 7.19 -5.07
CA GLN A 80 12.14 7.73 -3.93
C GLN A 80 11.62 9.15 -4.20
N LYS A 81 12.45 10.04 -4.77
CA LYS A 81 12.02 11.40 -5.12
C LYS A 81 10.98 11.40 -6.24
N SER A 82 11.07 10.49 -7.21
CA SER A 82 10.05 10.31 -8.23
C SER A 82 8.70 9.90 -7.64
N GLN A 83 8.71 8.98 -6.68
CA GLN A 83 7.49 8.57 -6.00
C GLN A 83 6.89 9.70 -5.15
N ILE A 84 7.71 10.42 -4.38
CA ILE A 84 7.26 11.57 -3.58
C ILE A 84 6.58 12.64 -4.45
N LEU A 85 7.14 12.91 -5.64
CA LEU A 85 6.54 13.85 -6.59
C LEU A 85 5.19 13.34 -7.10
N ILE A 86 5.11 12.08 -7.52
CA ILE A 86 3.85 11.47 -7.96
C ILE A 86 2.80 11.53 -6.84
N ASP A 87 3.19 11.23 -5.60
CA ASP A 87 2.30 11.25 -4.44
C ASP A 87 1.75 12.66 -4.19
N HIS A 88 2.59 13.71 -4.23
CA HIS A 88 2.12 15.09 -4.09
C HIS A 88 1.15 15.48 -5.21
N ILE A 89 1.40 15.06 -6.45
CA ILE A 89 0.51 15.34 -7.60
C ILE A 89 -0.82 14.61 -7.43
N GLN A 90 -0.82 13.39 -6.90
CA GLN A 90 -2.04 12.63 -6.62
C GLN A 90 -2.90 13.23 -5.49
N THR A 91 -2.32 14.06 -4.62
CA THR A 91 -3.08 14.77 -3.59
C THR A 91 -3.76 16.04 -4.09
N LEU A 92 -3.53 16.43 -5.34
CA LEU A 92 -4.22 17.54 -5.98
C LEU A 92 -5.69 17.17 -6.22
N SER A 93 -6.57 18.16 -6.07
CA SER A 93 -8.01 18.00 -6.28
C SER A 93 -8.33 17.75 -7.76
N GLU A 94 -9.44 17.06 -8.03
CA GLU A 94 -9.88 16.79 -9.42
C GLU A 94 -10.07 18.07 -10.26
N ALA A 95 -10.33 19.21 -9.61
CA ALA A 95 -10.41 20.54 -10.25
C ALA A 95 -9.05 21.11 -10.68
N GLU A 96 -7.95 20.60 -10.13
CA GLU A 96 -6.57 21.01 -10.46
C GLU A 96 -5.97 20.15 -11.58
N LEU A 97 -6.46 18.92 -11.77
CA LEU A 97 -5.94 17.95 -12.77
C LEU A 97 -6.00 18.46 -14.23
N PRO A 98 -7.05 19.15 -14.69
CA PRO A 98 -7.08 19.72 -16.04
C PRO A 98 -6.01 20.81 -16.27
N LYS A 99 -5.54 21.47 -15.20
CA LYS A 99 -4.51 22.52 -15.27
C LYS A 99 -3.10 21.94 -15.43
N ILE A 100 -2.93 20.65 -15.15
CA ILE A 100 -1.68 19.90 -15.28
C ILE A 100 -1.48 19.45 -16.73
N GLY A 101 -2.47 19.58 -17.62
CA GLY A 101 -2.30 19.29 -19.06
C GLY A 101 -2.05 17.81 -19.42
N VAL A 102 -2.03 16.91 -18.44
CA VAL A 102 -1.89 15.46 -18.63
C VAL A 102 -3.27 14.82 -18.59
N LYS A 103 -3.60 13.96 -19.56
CA LYS A 103 -4.89 13.25 -19.55
C LYS A 103 -4.93 12.35 -18.32
N LEU A 104 -6.01 12.44 -17.55
CA LEU A 104 -6.24 11.64 -16.35
C LEU A 104 -6.11 10.13 -16.63
N GLU A 105 -6.41 9.73 -17.87
CA GLU A 105 -6.20 8.38 -18.41
C GLU A 105 -4.73 7.93 -18.36
N ASP A 106 -3.78 8.82 -18.66
CA ASP A 106 -2.34 8.52 -18.63
C ASP A 106 -1.86 8.29 -17.19
N ILE A 107 -2.39 9.07 -16.23
CA ILE A 107 -2.12 8.93 -14.79
C ILE A 107 -2.69 7.59 -14.25
N LYS A 108 -3.89 7.20 -14.72
CA LYS A 108 -4.56 5.96 -14.32
C LYS A 108 -3.93 4.72 -14.96
N ALA A 109 -3.47 4.80 -16.21
CA ALA A 109 -2.80 3.70 -16.92
C ALA A 109 -1.46 3.31 -16.27
N LEU A 110 -0.74 4.26 -15.68
CA LEU A 110 0.51 4.00 -14.95
C LEU A 110 0.31 3.15 -13.69
N ASN A 111 -0.85 3.26 -13.04
CA ASN A 111 -1.16 2.54 -11.80
C ASN A 111 -1.32 1.02 -12.01
N LEU A 112 -1.67 0.58 -13.22
CA LEU A 112 -1.82 -0.84 -13.54
C LEU A 112 -0.47 -1.53 -13.79
N ASN A 113 0.51 -0.81 -14.32
CA ASN A 113 1.84 -1.38 -14.61
C ASN A 113 2.76 -1.32 -13.38
N ILE A 114 2.80 -0.20 -12.64
CA ILE A 114 3.69 -0.03 -11.46
C ILE A 114 3.43 -1.08 -10.34
N GLN A 115 2.22 -1.61 -10.23
CA GLN A 115 1.90 -2.68 -9.28
C GLN A 115 2.50 -4.04 -9.67
N LEU A 116 2.88 -4.24 -10.94
CA LEU A 116 3.40 -5.50 -11.45
C LEU A 116 4.94 -5.59 -11.39
N GLY A 117 5.68 -4.47 -11.40
CA GLY A 117 7.15 -4.48 -11.47
C GLY A 117 7.94 -4.34 -10.16
N ASN A 118 7.37 -3.81 -9.08
CA ASN A 118 8.16 -3.45 -7.88
C ASN A 118 7.97 -4.42 -6.70
N THR A 119 8.53 -5.62 -6.85
CA THR A 119 8.84 -6.51 -5.72
C THR A 119 10.21 -6.12 -5.16
N ILE A 120 10.24 -5.65 -3.90
CA ILE A 120 11.43 -5.37 -3.03
C ILE A 120 12.06 -3.98 -3.32
N ILE A 121 12.00 -3.01 -2.39
CA ILE A 121 13.13 -2.54 -1.54
C ILE A 121 12.60 -1.74 -0.31
N LYS A 122 13.29 -1.89 0.82
CA LYS A 122 12.99 -1.31 2.15
C LYS A 122 13.63 0.09 2.35
N HIS A 123 12.85 1.09 2.78
CA HIS A 123 13.03 1.95 3.99
C HIS A 123 12.45 3.38 3.81
N HIS A 124 11.56 3.74 4.75
CA HIS A 124 11.21 5.08 5.26
C HIS A 124 11.13 6.27 4.27
N TYR A 125 9.93 6.59 3.77
CA TYR A 125 9.40 7.97 3.58
C TYR A 125 7.86 7.94 3.53
N TYR A 126 7.24 9.08 3.78
CA TYR A 126 5.85 9.28 4.22
C TYR A 126 4.83 9.17 3.05
N ILE A 127 4.15 8.03 2.94
CA ILE A 127 3.02 7.77 2.02
C ILE A 127 1.75 8.45 2.57
N PRO A 128 0.84 9.04 1.75
CA PRO A 128 -0.52 9.35 2.19
C PRO A 128 -1.19 8.03 2.55
N ARG A 129 -1.25 7.82 3.85
CA ARG A 129 -1.12 6.51 4.44
C ARG A 129 -2.52 5.84 4.45
N ASN A 130 -3.02 5.42 3.27
CA ASN A 130 -4.19 4.55 3.03
C ASN A 130 -4.45 4.15 1.54
N SER A 131 -3.59 4.48 0.55
CA SER A 131 -3.93 4.24 -0.87
C SER A 131 -4.21 2.77 -1.21
N PHE A 132 -3.36 1.84 -0.74
CA PHE A 132 -3.54 0.41 -0.96
C PHE A 132 -4.84 -0.13 -0.34
N LEU A 133 -5.06 0.11 0.96
CA LEU A 133 -6.24 -0.41 1.63
C LEU A 133 -7.53 0.22 1.07
N LYS A 134 -7.51 1.51 0.70
CA LYS A 134 -8.61 2.15 -0.02
C LYS A 134 -8.87 1.49 -1.38
N SER A 135 -7.83 1.10 -2.11
CA SER A 135 -7.97 0.47 -3.44
C SER A 135 -8.58 -0.93 -3.40
N ILE A 136 -8.39 -1.67 -2.31
CA ILE A 136 -8.92 -3.03 -2.15
C ILE A 136 -10.14 -3.09 -1.23
N TRP A 137 -10.58 -1.96 -0.64
CA TRP A 137 -11.59 -1.95 0.44
C TRP A 137 -12.87 -2.69 0.04
N GLU A 138 -13.43 -2.39 -1.12
CA GLU A 138 -14.65 -3.02 -1.64
C GLU A 138 -14.49 -4.51 -1.96
N GLN A 139 -13.24 -4.97 -2.13
CA GLN A 139 -12.90 -6.36 -2.38
C GLN A 139 -12.81 -7.18 -1.08
N LEU A 140 -12.84 -6.54 0.09
CA LEU A 140 -12.85 -7.22 1.38
C LEU A 140 -14.29 -7.61 1.76
N ASP A 141 -14.44 -8.75 2.46
CA ASP A 141 -15.70 -9.09 3.11
C ASP A 141 -16.01 -8.12 4.27
N SER A 142 -17.29 -8.02 4.64
CA SER A 142 -17.74 -7.10 5.69
C SER A 142 -17.05 -7.38 7.04
N SER A 143 -16.88 -8.66 7.38
CA SER A 143 -16.20 -9.05 8.63
C SER A 143 -14.75 -8.56 8.70
N LEU A 144 -14.01 -8.57 7.58
CA LEU A 144 -12.65 -8.06 7.51
C LEU A 144 -12.62 -6.53 7.51
N GLN A 145 -13.57 -5.88 6.83
CA GLN A 145 -13.74 -4.42 6.89
C GLN A 145 -13.97 -3.97 8.34
N ASP A 146 -14.92 -4.59 9.04
CA ASP A 146 -15.23 -4.31 10.45
C ASP A 146 -14.03 -4.56 11.36
N ALA A 147 -13.32 -5.68 11.14
CA ALA A 147 -12.14 -6.03 11.94
C ALA A 147 -11.01 -5.01 11.76
N LEU A 148 -10.75 -4.55 10.54
CA LEU A 148 -9.75 -3.54 10.22
C LEU A 148 -10.15 -2.18 10.77
N ALA A 149 -11.42 -1.81 10.60
CA ALA A 149 -12.01 -0.59 11.14
C ALA A 149 -11.83 -0.49 12.66
N LEU A 150 -12.21 -1.55 13.36
CA LEU A 150 -12.11 -1.61 14.80
C LEU A 150 -10.65 -1.67 15.28
N ALA A 151 -9.78 -2.36 14.54
CA ALA A 151 -8.35 -2.39 14.81
C ALA A 151 -7.70 -1.01 14.62
N ALA A 152 -8.21 -0.21 13.70
CA ALA A 152 -7.81 1.16 13.44
C ALA A 152 -8.13 2.06 14.66
N VAL A 153 -9.37 2.01 15.15
CA VAL A 153 -9.80 2.74 16.36
C VAL A 153 -8.94 2.35 17.56
N GLN A 154 -8.71 1.04 17.75
CA GLN A 154 -7.90 0.54 18.85
C GLN A 154 -6.43 0.96 18.75
N ALA A 155 -5.86 0.97 17.54
CA ALA A 155 -4.50 1.45 17.31
C ALA A 155 -4.38 2.93 17.73
N LYS A 156 -5.32 3.76 17.30
CA LYS A 156 -5.37 5.20 17.60
C LYS A 156 -5.48 5.47 19.10
N ARG A 157 -6.38 4.77 19.82
CA ARG A 157 -6.51 4.87 21.28
C ARG A 157 -5.19 4.56 22.01
N LYS A 158 -4.40 3.63 21.47
CA LYS A 158 -3.08 3.25 21.99
C LYS A 158 -1.93 4.16 21.49
N GLY A 159 -2.23 5.31 20.89
CA GLY A 159 -1.23 6.23 20.33
C GLY A 159 -0.46 5.67 19.13
N LYS A 160 -0.95 4.59 18.50
CA LYS A 160 -0.31 3.96 17.34
C LYS A 160 -0.92 4.50 16.04
N ASN A 161 -0.06 4.72 15.06
CA ASN A 161 -0.43 5.19 13.73
C ASN A 161 -0.52 4.05 12.69
N HIS A 162 -0.54 2.79 13.12
CA HIS A 162 -0.67 1.63 12.24
C HIS A 162 -1.44 0.48 12.88
N ILE A 163 -2.10 -0.32 12.04
CA ILE A 163 -2.77 -1.56 12.39
C ILE A 163 -1.73 -2.69 12.39
N SER A 164 -1.51 -3.30 13.56
CA SER A 164 -0.63 -4.45 13.70
C SER A 164 -1.41 -5.76 13.58
N THR A 165 -0.74 -6.87 13.22
CA THR A 165 -1.33 -8.22 13.26
C THR A 165 -1.95 -8.55 14.62
N ASN A 166 -1.35 -8.06 15.70
CA ASN A 166 -1.91 -8.24 17.05
C ASN A 166 -3.23 -7.52 17.24
N ASN A 167 -3.36 -6.29 16.74
CA ASN A 167 -4.63 -5.56 16.81
C ASN A 167 -5.69 -6.29 15.98
N LEU A 168 -5.35 -6.69 14.76
CA LEU A 168 -6.28 -7.39 13.87
C LEU A 168 -6.73 -8.74 14.44
N PHE A 169 -5.83 -9.53 15.05
CA PHE A 169 -6.22 -10.79 15.69
C PHE A 169 -7.10 -10.57 16.91
N ALA A 170 -6.82 -9.54 17.72
CA ALA A 170 -7.64 -9.18 18.87
C ALA A 170 -9.05 -8.70 18.45
N THR A 171 -9.16 -7.96 17.34
CA THR A 171 -10.47 -7.52 16.82
C THR A 171 -11.24 -8.66 16.17
N LEU A 172 -10.59 -9.53 15.40
CA LEU A 172 -11.21 -10.75 14.89
C LEU A 172 -11.68 -11.67 16.02
N ARG A 173 -10.94 -11.77 17.13
CA ARG A 173 -11.37 -12.52 18.32
C ARG A 173 -12.59 -11.88 18.99
N ARG A 174 -12.68 -10.55 19.01
CA ARG A 174 -13.87 -9.84 19.54
C ARG A 174 -15.08 -10.04 18.64
N LEU A 175 -14.94 -9.78 17.33
CA LEU A 175 -16.04 -9.90 16.37
C LEU A 175 -16.46 -11.35 16.16
N ASN A 176 -15.53 -12.28 16.33
CA ASN A 176 -15.72 -13.72 16.25
C ASN A 176 -16.54 -14.16 15.00
N PRO A 177 -16.19 -13.69 13.80
CA PRO A 177 -17.00 -13.92 12.60
C PRO A 177 -17.01 -15.40 12.21
N GLU A 178 -18.10 -15.86 11.59
CA GLU A 178 -18.11 -17.16 10.92
C GLU A 178 -17.36 -17.06 9.58
N PRO A 179 -16.60 -18.10 9.17
CA PRO A 179 -16.42 -19.38 9.86
C PRO A 179 -15.27 -19.40 10.89
N LEU A 180 -14.56 -18.27 11.09
CA LEU A 180 -13.39 -18.17 11.98
C LEU A 180 -13.67 -18.58 13.43
N SER A 181 -14.90 -18.40 13.92
CA SER A 181 -15.29 -18.83 15.26
C SER A 181 -14.96 -20.32 15.52
N ASN A 182 -15.19 -21.18 14.52
CA ASN A 182 -14.95 -22.62 14.64
C ASN A 182 -13.46 -22.96 14.61
N PHE A 183 -12.67 -22.14 13.92
CA PHE A 183 -11.21 -22.23 13.97
C PHE A 183 -10.67 -21.83 15.33
N PHE A 184 -11.17 -20.73 15.92
CA PHE A 184 -10.73 -20.27 17.23
C PHE A 184 -11.01 -21.29 18.33
N LYS A 185 -12.14 -22.01 18.27
CA LYS A 185 -12.46 -23.12 19.19
C LYS A 185 -11.46 -24.29 19.14
N LYS A 186 -10.69 -24.44 18.06
CA LYS A 186 -9.68 -25.49 17.89
C LYS A 186 -8.28 -25.05 18.31
N LEU A 187 -8.09 -23.78 18.67
CA LEU A 187 -6.83 -23.26 19.17
C LEU A 187 -6.73 -23.42 20.69
N PRO A 188 -5.51 -23.56 21.25
CA PRO A 188 -5.31 -23.44 22.69
C PRO A 188 -5.78 -22.07 23.22
N THR A 189 -6.28 -22.04 24.46
CA THR A 189 -6.89 -20.85 25.10
C THR A 189 -6.04 -19.58 25.00
N ASP A 190 -4.72 -19.71 25.18
CA ASP A 190 -3.78 -18.58 25.20
C ASP A 190 -3.08 -18.32 23.86
N ALA A 191 -3.48 -19.03 22.79
CA ALA A 191 -2.84 -18.95 21.48
C ALA A 191 -3.13 -17.61 20.77
N LEU A 192 -4.23 -16.95 21.10
CA LEU A 192 -4.63 -15.67 20.53
C LEU A 192 -4.50 -14.53 21.54
N PRO A 193 -4.24 -13.29 21.08
CA PRO A 193 -4.31 -12.11 21.96
C PRO A 193 -5.72 -11.97 22.54
N GLU A 194 -5.82 -11.33 23.70
CA GLU A 194 -7.11 -10.98 24.30
C GLU A 194 -7.96 -10.15 23.33
N PRO A 195 -9.29 -10.38 23.30
CA PRO A 195 -10.17 -9.57 22.49
C PRO A 195 -10.09 -8.12 22.97
N ILE A 196 -10.28 -7.18 22.05
CA ILE A 196 -10.33 -5.78 22.44
C ILE A 196 -11.60 -5.51 23.26
N SER A 197 -11.60 -4.43 24.05
CA SER A 197 -12.73 -4.07 24.90
C SER A 197 -13.99 -3.69 24.11
N GLU A 198 -15.17 -3.96 24.69
CA GLU A 198 -16.49 -3.74 24.08
C GLU A 198 -16.89 -2.26 23.96
N ASP A 199 -16.32 -1.40 24.81
CA ASP A 199 -16.52 0.07 24.82
C ASP A 199 -15.99 0.80 23.56
N ILE A 200 -15.34 0.06 22.65
CA ILE A 200 -14.87 0.58 21.37
C ILE A 200 -15.97 0.32 20.33
N SER A 201 -16.62 1.37 19.82
CA SER A 201 -17.52 1.26 18.66
C SER A 201 -16.75 1.41 17.34
N VAL A 202 -17.33 0.87 16.26
CA VAL A 202 -16.90 1.15 14.90
C VAL A 202 -17.25 2.61 14.60
N ASP A 203 -16.26 3.42 14.23
CA ASP A 203 -16.44 4.81 13.78
C ASP A 203 -16.25 4.81 12.27
N ASP A 204 -17.32 5.04 11.49
CA ASP A 204 -17.31 5.01 10.02
C ASP A 204 -16.29 5.97 9.38
N LYS A 205 -15.71 6.89 10.16
CA LYS A 205 -14.63 7.80 9.72
C LYS A 205 -13.22 7.19 9.77
N ILE A 206 -13.08 5.86 9.77
CA ILE A 206 -11.79 5.11 9.81
C ILE A 206 -10.74 5.67 8.84
N PHE A 207 -11.16 6.10 7.66
CA PHE A 207 -10.26 6.62 6.63
C PHE A 207 -9.69 8.02 6.92
N GLY A 208 -10.25 8.77 7.86
CA GLY A 208 -9.79 10.13 8.14
C GLY A 208 -8.49 10.21 8.94
N LYS A 209 -8.16 9.20 9.76
CA LYS A 209 -7.07 9.30 10.75
C LYS A 209 -6.31 8.01 11.11
N VAL A 210 -6.45 6.91 10.36
CA VAL A 210 -5.60 5.71 10.56
C VAL A 210 -4.75 5.44 9.35
N TYR A 211 -3.43 5.35 9.62
CA TYR A 211 -2.44 5.70 8.63
C TYR A 211 -1.77 4.47 7.99
N SER A 212 -1.65 3.28 8.59
CA SER A 212 -0.98 2.19 7.85
C SER A 212 -1.31 0.80 8.32
N LEU A 213 -1.13 -0.16 7.43
CA LEU A 213 -1.08 -1.56 7.76
C LEU A 213 0.36 -1.95 8.09
N SER A 214 0.55 -2.86 9.05
CA SER A 214 1.86 -3.47 9.27
C SER A 214 2.32 -4.22 8.00
N PRO A 215 3.64 -4.35 7.74
CA PRO A 215 4.14 -5.03 6.55
C PRO A 215 3.55 -6.43 6.37
N CYS A 216 3.36 -7.17 7.47
CA CYS A 216 2.70 -8.47 7.50
C CYS A 216 1.29 -8.46 6.91
N ILE A 217 0.46 -7.49 7.32
CA ILE A 217 -0.91 -7.35 6.82
C ILE A 217 -0.90 -6.89 5.36
N THR A 218 -0.04 -5.92 5.01
CA THR A 218 0.11 -5.47 3.62
C THR A 218 0.48 -6.63 2.71
N THR A 219 1.54 -7.40 3.02
CA THR A 219 1.97 -8.55 2.22
C THR A 219 0.87 -9.59 2.04
N SER A 220 0.15 -9.91 3.11
CA SER A 220 -0.94 -10.89 3.07
C SER A 220 -2.07 -10.43 2.14
N LEU A 221 -2.53 -9.19 2.31
CA LEU A 221 -3.59 -8.63 1.48
C LEU A 221 -3.15 -8.46 0.02
N THR A 222 -1.91 -8.03 -0.24
CA THR A 222 -1.37 -7.94 -1.60
C THR A 222 -1.39 -9.31 -2.27
N LYS A 223 -0.89 -10.35 -1.59
CA LYS A 223 -0.90 -11.73 -2.10
C LYS A 223 -2.31 -12.19 -2.43
N LEU A 224 -3.25 -12.01 -1.50
CA LEU A 224 -4.64 -12.44 -1.68
C LEU A 224 -5.36 -11.65 -2.76
N SER A 225 -5.06 -10.35 -2.89
CA SER A 225 -5.63 -9.49 -3.94
C SER A 225 -5.16 -9.87 -5.35
N SER A 226 -3.91 -10.36 -5.49
CA SER A 226 -3.36 -10.78 -6.79
C SER A 226 -4.03 -12.03 -7.39
N HIS A 227 -4.77 -12.78 -6.59
CA HIS A 227 -5.48 -14.01 -6.99
C HIS A 227 -7.00 -13.84 -7.05
N ILE A 228 -7.50 -12.60 -7.08
CA ILE A 228 -8.93 -12.33 -7.24
C ILE A 228 -9.32 -12.59 -8.69
N ILE A 229 -10.09 -13.65 -8.89
CA ILE A 229 -10.90 -13.83 -10.09
C ILE A 229 -12.17 -12.98 -9.89
N SER A 230 -12.58 -12.27 -10.94
CA SER A 230 -13.75 -11.35 -10.95
C SER A 230 -14.90 -11.93 -10.11
N GLN A 231 -15.34 -11.18 -9.09
CA GLN A 231 -16.46 -11.43 -8.15
C GLN A 231 -16.18 -12.10 -6.80
N LYS A 232 -14.99 -12.67 -6.52
CA LYS A 232 -14.73 -13.26 -5.18
C LYS A 232 -14.02 -12.27 -4.24
N LYS A 233 -14.68 -11.93 -3.10
CA LYS A 233 -14.11 -11.11 -2.03
C LYS A 233 -12.98 -11.83 -1.27
N ILE A 234 -12.01 -11.05 -0.79
CA ILE A 234 -11.00 -11.50 0.18
C ILE A 234 -11.67 -11.63 1.54
N THR A 235 -11.60 -12.84 2.11
CA THR A 235 -12.29 -13.12 3.36
C THR A 235 -11.42 -12.90 4.59
N SER A 236 -12.04 -12.56 5.72
CA SER A 236 -11.38 -12.55 7.02
C SER A 236 -10.69 -13.88 7.34
N GLN A 237 -11.29 -15.00 6.92
CA GLN A 237 -10.73 -16.35 7.01
C GLN A 237 -9.39 -16.49 6.28
N GLU A 238 -9.36 -16.15 4.98
CA GLU A 238 -8.17 -16.27 4.14
C GLU A 238 -7.02 -15.43 4.70
N VAL A 239 -7.33 -14.18 5.09
CA VAL A 239 -6.34 -13.26 5.68
C VAL A 239 -5.82 -13.80 7.02
N PHE A 240 -6.71 -14.26 7.91
CA PHE A 240 -6.27 -14.79 9.21
C PHE A 240 -5.36 -16.00 9.05
N VAL A 241 -5.74 -16.98 8.21
CA VAL A 241 -4.95 -18.20 7.99
C VAL A 241 -3.59 -17.87 7.38
N ASP A 242 -3.54 -17.00 6.37
CA ASP A 242 -2.29 -16.58 5.74
C ASP A 242 -1.35 -15.88 6.74
N LEU A 243 -1.88 -14.91 7.51
CA LEU A 243 -1.13 -14.23 8.56
C LEU A 243 -0.62 -15.21 9.62
N ALA A 244 -1.48 -16.10 10.10
CA ALA A 244 -1.15 -17.06 11.15
C ALA A 244 -0.06 -18.04 10.72
N LYS A 245 0.05 -18.37 9.42
CA LYS A 245 1.08 -19.24 8.86
C LYS A 245 2.40 -18.52 8.63
N TYR A 246 2.37 -17.35 8.01
CA TYR A 246 3.57 -16.78 7.38
C TYR A 246 4.12 -15.52 8.04
N CYS A 247 3.37 -14.87 8.94
CA CYS A 247 3.87 -13.68 9.62
C CYS A 247 4.79 -13.99 10.80
N ARG A 248 5.53 -12.97 11.25
CA ARG A 248 6.52 -13.08 12.34
C ARG A 248 6.24 -12.13 13.52
N GLY A 249 5.09 -11.45 13.53
CA GLY A 249 4.71 -10.51 14.60
C GLY A 249 4.35 -11.21 15.92
N ASN A 250 4.19 -10.43 16.99
CA ASN A 250 3.93 -10.93 18.36
C ASN A 250 2.74 -11.89 18.47
N ALA A 251 1.66 -11.64 17.73
CA ALA A 251 0.50 -12.53 17.71
C ALA A 251 0.84 -13.92 17.15
N VAL A 252 1.70 -13.98 16.12
CA VAL A 252 2.16 -15.26 15.58
C VAL A 252 3.20 -15.89 16.49
N LYS A 253 4.09 -15.10 17.12
CA LYS A 253 5.00 -15.62 18.15
C LYS A 253 4.22 -16.33 19.27
N ARG A 254 3.11 -15.75 19.72
CA ARG A 254 2.18 -16.35 20.69
C ARG A 254 1.59 -17.67 20.18
N LEU A 255 1.11 -17.71 18.94
CA LEU A 255 0.68 -18.97 18.32
C LEU A 255 1.78 -20.03 18.38
N ARG A 256 3.02 -19.67 18.04
CA ARG A 256 4.16 -20.61 18.07
C ARG A 256 4.49 -21.09 19.47
N THR A 257 4.50 -20.22 20.48
CA THR A 257 4.75 -20.62 21.88
C THR A 257 3.67 -21.55 22.41
N CYS A 258 2.43 -21.45 21.88
CA CYS A 258 1.33 -22.37 22.21
C CYS A 258 1.30 -23.62 21.31
N GLY A 259 2.38 -23.93 20.58
CA GLY A 259 2.47 -25.12 19.72
C GLY A 259 1.68 -25.03 18.41
N VAL A 260 1.11 -23.87 18.08
CA VAL A 260 0.36 -23.63 16.83
C VAL A 260 1.31 -23.19 15.73
N ASN A 261 1.92 -24.17 15.06
CA ASN A 261 2.78 -23.96 13.89
C ASN A 261 1.96 -24.03 12.57
N PRO A 262 2.55 -23.71 11.39
CA PRO A 262 1.84 -23.77 10.12
C PRO A 262 1.20 -25.13 9.82
N LYS A 263 1.87 -26.26 10.15
CA LYS A 263 1.31 -27.60 9.97
C LYS A 263 0.06 -27.84 10.82
N LYS A 264 0.05 -27.31 12.06
CA LYS A 264 -1.13 -27.39 12.93
C LYS A 264 -2.28 -26.53 12.39
N ILE A 265 -1.99 -25.35 11.85
CA ILE A 265 -2.99 -24.52 11.17
C ILE A 265 -3.59 -25.27 9.99
N ASP A 266 -2.76 -25.87 9.13
CA ASP A 266 -3.22 -26.66 7.98
C ASP A 266 -4.09 -27.86 8.41
N SER A 267 -3.73 -28.52 9.51
CA SER A 267 -4.54 -29.59 10.08
C SER A 267 -5.93 -29.11 10.54
N ILE A 268 -6.01 -27.93 11.18
CA ILE A 268 -7.30 -27.37 11.63
C ILE A 268 -8.14 -26.96 10.42
N VAL A 269 -7.54 -26.26 9.45
CA VAL A 269 -8.19 -25.89 8.18
C VAL A 269 -8.78 -27.13 7.49
N LYS A 270 -8.00 -28.21 7.37
CA LYS A 270 -8.46 -29.47 6.78
C LYS A 270 -9.63 -30.09 7.56
N GLN A 271 -9.57 -30.09 8.88
CA GLN A 271 -10.65 -30.60 9.74
C GLN A 271 -11.95 -29.81 9.59
N LEU A 272 -11.86 -28.51 9.31
CA LEU A 272 -13.02 -27.63 9.10
C LEU A 272 -13.53 -27.65 7.65
N GLY A 273 -12.91 -28.45 6.76
CA GLY A 273 -13.31 -28.54 5.36
C GLY A 273 -13.06 -27.28 4.55
N TRP A 274 -12.15 -26.40 5.00
CA TRP A 274 -11.86 -25.17 4.28
C TRP A 274 -10.94 -25.44 3.08
N SER A 275 -11.28 -24.87 1.94
CA SER A 275 -10.41 -24.87 0.76
C SER A 275 -9.30 -23.84 0.97
N THR A 276 -8.05 -24.29 1.09
CA THR A 276 -6.87 -23.42 1.00
C THR A 276 -6.57 -23.19 -0.47
N LYS A 277 -6.72 -21.96 -0.94
CA LYS A 277 -6.15 -21.51 -2.21
C LYS A 277 -4.62 -21.39 -2.10
#